data_AF-A0A8J8EEL8-F1
#
_entry.id   AF-A0A8J8EEL8-F1
#
_cell.length_a   1.000
_cell.length_b   1.000
_cell.length_c   1.000
_cell.angle_alpha   90.00
_cell.angle_beta   90.00
_cell.angle_gamma   90.00
#
_symmetry.space_group_name_H-M   'P 1'
#
loop_
_entity.id
_entity.type
_entity.pdbx_description
1 polymer ?
#
loop_
_entity_poly.entity_id
_entity_poly.type
_entity_poly.pdbx_seq_one_letter_code
_entity_poly.pdbx_strand_id
1 'polypeptide(L)'
;MLINEVLASVEVIADPYVKSATYAKIGEKLANAKHGSYKDAFLRAVETAREIDDPFTMFKALLSVGYSMGRAGLKSAKRIYTTVMEESRVLPPIQRDSLMRRAAAYMLALGEVGEALTYAMEIKNRKLKNDLLLEIMRFNTRMIGNESLKAAYRLRKSKLILDYLDMEPHRSEGVRELIRAYLYLETYENAVSLLEEIGRKDVALQTFKEVVFYLKENGLLGHYIDSIETVARALVEKFGDEFTVELALALALVGEGVAAVRMVRELEDSPSILVRIALELLKRDHDVLPPFISALNEEEATLVGRELMNVILRNPRRDDWEVVEAVGKSTSSEEVWAKIARYYVLMGELEAAIRIGLLLKNGELRSVVMADVAHHLLKRGEVERAIDAALEVRNPRFSSILVSEILIKALEQELPGRVKSWNGSRH
;
A
#
# COMPACT_ATOMS: atom_id res chain seq x y z
N MET A 1 -0.95 35.37 -43.90
CA MET A 1 -2.36 35.52 -44.28
C MET A 1 -3.26 34.67 -43.37
N LEU A 2 -3.12 33.33 -43.37
CA LEU A 2 -3.93 32.43 -42.55
C LEU A 2 -3.89 32.70 -41.02
N ILE A 3 -2.74 33.03 -40.43
CA ILE A 3 -2.64 33.31 -38.98
C ILE A 3 -3.43 34.57 -38.59
N ASN A 4 -3.42 35.59 -39.44
CA ASN A 4 -4.18 36.82 -39.19
C ASN A 4 -5.68 36.57 -39.33
N GLU A 5 -6.09 35.70 -40.26
CA GLU A 5 -7.49 35.26 -40.41
C GLU A 5 -7.97 34.42 -39.22
N VAL A 6 -7.10 33.55 -38.70
CA VAL A 6 -7.39 32.77 -37.47
C VAL A 6 -7.57 33.70 -36.28
N LEU A 7 -6.67 34.69 -36.09
CA LEU A 7 -6.81 35.68 -35.03
C LEU A 7 -8.07 36.55 -35.23
N ALA A 8 -8.39 36.96 -36.46
CA ALA A 8 -9.60 37.73 -36.74
C ALA A 8 -10.87 36.93 -36.47
N SER A 9 -10.87 35.62 -36.74
CA SER A 9 -12.02 34.74 -36.50
C SER A 9 -12.40 34.62 -35.02
N VAL A 10 -11.45 34.82 -34.10
CA VAL A 10 -11.71 34.80 -32.66
C VAL A 10 -12.66 35.93 -32.24
N GLU A 11 -12.73 37.03 -32.99
CA GLU A 11 -13.61 38.17 -32.66
C GLU A 11 -15.10 37.82 -32.65
N VAL A 12 -15.49 36.76 -33.38
CA VAL A 12 -16.87 36.28 -33.47
C VAL A 12 -17.33 35.64 -32.16
N ILE A 13 -16.42 35.23 -31.27
CA ILE A 13 -16.76 34.64 -29.97
C ILE A 13 -17.42 35.70 -29.09
N ALA A 14 -18.70 35.52 -28.74
CA ALA A 14 -19.46 36.50 -27.96
C ALA A 14 -19.02 36.60 -26.49
N ASP A 15 -18.66 35.47 -25.87
CA ASP A 15 -18.22 35.45 -24.47
C ASP A 15 -16.77 35.98 -24.36
N PRO A 16 -16.53 37.11 -23.67
CA PRO A 16 -15.21 37.73 -23.58
C PRO A 16 -14.20 36.88 -22.79
N TYR A 17 -14.65 36.07 -21.82
CA TYR A 17 -13.78 35.13 -21.11
C TYR A 17 -13.28 34.04 -22.06
N VAL A 18 -14.19 33.43 -22.84
CA VAL A 18 -13.85 32.39 -23.81
C VAL A 18 -12.98 32.98 -24.93
N LYS A 19 -13.31 34.19 -25.40
CA LYS A 19 -12.53 34.92 -26.41
C LYS A 19 -11.09 35.14 -25.93
N SER A 20 -10.91 35.72 -24.75
CA SER A 20 -9.59 35.95 -24.14
C SER A 20 -8.78 34.65 -23.99
N ALA A 21 -9.39 33.60 -23.45
CA ALA A 21 -8.73 32.31 -23.29
C ALA A 21 -8.32 31.68 -24.64
N THR A 22 -9.14 31.86 -25.67
CA THR A 22 -8.85 31.38 -27.04
C THR A 22 -7.66 32.12 -27.63
N TYR A 23 -7.61 33.45 -27.53
CA TYR A 23 -6.46 34.24 -27.94
C TYR A 23 -5.18 33.80 -27.23
N ALA A 24 -5.24 33.57 -25.91
CA ALA A 24 -4.10 33.10 -25.14
C ALA A 24 -3.60 31.73 -25.60
N LYS A 25 -4.51 30.81 -25.93
CA LYS A 25 -4.14 29.47 -26.39
C LYS A 25 -3.52 29.48 -27.80
N ILE A 26 -3.99 30.37 -28.67
CA ILE A 26 -3.36 30.62 -29.97
C ILE A 26 -1.96 31.20 -29.76
N GLY A 27 -1.83 32.21 -28.89
CA GLY A 27 -0.55 32.80 -28.52
C GLY A 27 0.46 31.76 -28.02
N GLU A 28 0.03 30.84 -27.16
CA GLU A 28 0.86 29.74 -26.68
C GLU A 28 1.36 28.85 -27.83
N LYS A 29 0.46 28.43 -28.73
CA LYS A 29 0.81 27.59 -29.89
C LYS A 29 1.80 28.30 -30.81
N LEU A 30 1.57 29.59 -31.08
CA LEU A 30 2.45 30.41 -31.93
C LEU A 30 3.83 30.60 -31.29
N ALA A 31 3.89 30.85 -29.98
CA ALA A 31 5.14 31.02 -29.25
C ALA A 31 5.98 29.74 -29.26
N ASN A 32 5.34 28.59 -29.04
CA ASN A 32 6.01 27.28 -29.11
C ASN A 32 6.50 26.97 -30.53
N ALA A 33 5.79 27.44 -31.55
CA ALA A 33 6.22 27.40 -32.95
C ALA A 33 7.24 28.50 -33.32
N LYS A 34 7.69 29.32 -32.36
CA LYS A 34 8.60 30.47 -32.54
C LYS A 34 8.11 31.49 -33.58
N HIS A 35 6.80 31.61 -33.78
CA HIS A 35 6.20 32.51 -34.76
C HIS A 35 5.90 33.88 -34.16
N GLY A 36 6.43 34.97 -34.76
CA GLY A 36 6.42 36.32 -34.18
C GLY A 36 5.05 36.88 -33.73
N SER A 37 3.95 36.48 -34.38
CA SER A 37 2.58 36.91 -34.05
C SER A 37 2.05 36.41 -32.69
N TYR A 38 2.82 35.59 -31.95
CA TYR A 38 2.43 35.19 -30.60
C TYR A 38 2.24 36.39 -29.66
N LYS A 39 3.00 37.47 -29.87
CA LYS A 39 2.91 38.70 -29.07
C LYS A 39 1.56 39.38 -29.26
N ASP A 40 1.11 39.50 -30.50
CA ASP A 40 -0.18 40.11 -30.84
C ASP A 40 -1.34 39.29 -30.27
N ALA A 41 -1.25 37.96 -30.35
CA ALA A 41 -2.26 37.07 -29.77
C ALA A 41 -2.36 37.23 -28.24
N PHE A 42 -1.23 37.32 -27.53
CA PHE A 42 -1.26 37.55 -26.08
C PHE A 42 -1.69 38.97 -25.70
N LEU A 43 -1.33 39.99 -26.48
CA LEU A 43 -1.78 41.35 -26.25
C LEU A 43 -3.31 41.42 -26.32
N ARG A 44 -3.89 40.89 -27.40
CA ARG A 44 -5.35 40.79 -27.55
C ARG A 44 -5.98 39.98 -26.42
N ALA A 45 -5.36 38.88 -26.00
CA ALA A 45 -5.87 38.09 -24.89
C ALA A 45 -5.99 38.91 -23.58
N VAL A 46 -4.99 39.74 -23.28
CA VAL A 46 -4.99 40.62 -22.09
C VAL A 46 -5.99 41.76 -22.22
N GLU A 47 -6.06 42.39 -23.40
CA GLU A 47 -7.03 43.48 -23.68
C GLU A 47 -8.46 42.97 -23.55
N THR A 48 -8.81 41.88 -24.24
CA THR A 48 -10.13 41.24 -24.12
C THR A 48 -10.45 40.81 -22.70
N ALA A 49 -9.46 40.32 -21.93
CA ALA A 49 -9.69 39.98 -20.53
C ALA A 49 -10.11 41.21 -19.71
N ARG A 50 -9.51 42.38 -19.97
CA ARG A 50 -9.76 43.64 -19.25
C ARG A 50 -11.07 44.32 -19.63
N GLU A 51 -11.68 43.93 -20.74
CA GLU A 51 -13.02 44.38 -21.15
C GLU A 51 -14.15 43.68 -20.38
N ILE A 52 -13.84 42.66 -19.57
CA ILE A 52 -14.84 41.95 -18.76
C ILE A 52 -15.25 42.84 -17.57
N ASP A 53 -16.53 43.22 -17.53
CA ASP A 53 -17.08 44.11 -16.48
C ASP A 53 -17.00 43.52 -15.06
N ASP A 54 -17.28 42.21 -14.91
CA ASP A 54 -17.19 41.53 -13.60
C ASP A 54 -15.73 41.33 -13.18
N PRO A 55 -15.22 42.01 -12.13
CA PRO A 55 -13.79 41.99 -11.81
C PRO A 55 -13.29 40.59 -11.42
N PHE A 56 -14.14 39.76 -10.82
CA PHE A 56 -13.78 38.38 -10.50
C PHE A 56 -13.54 37.55 -11.76
N THR A 57 -14.42 37.65 -12.75
CA THR A 57 -14.28 36.97 -14.05
C THR A 57 -13.12 37.54 -14.86
N MET A 58 -12.91 38.86 -14.83
CA MET A 58 -11.74 39.54 -15.42
C MET A 58 -10.44 38.95 -14.88
N PHE A 59 -10.26 38.87 -13.55
CA PHE A 59 -9.05 38.29 -12.96
C PHE A 59 -8.89 36.79 -13.28
N LYS A 60 -9.98 36.02 -13.34
CA LYS A 60 -9.92 34.62 -13.77
C LYS A 60 -9.42 34.49 -15.22
N ALA A 61 -9.90 35.35 -16.12
CA ALA A 61 -9.42 35.39 -17.51
C ALA A 61 -7.93 35.72 -17.54
N LEU A 62 -7.51 36.78 -16.84
CA LEU A 62 -6.09 37.17 -16.75
C LEU A 62 -5.20 36.03 -16.23
N LEU A 63 -5.60 35.30 -15.18
CA LEU A 63 -4.84 34.13 -14.70
C LEU A 63 -4.72 33.04 -15.77
N SER A 64 -5.76 32.82 -16.58
CA SER A 64 -5.75 31.86 -17.70
C SER A 64 -4.79 32.30 -18.82
N VAL A 65 -4.78 33.61 -19.13
CA VAL A 65 -3.82 34.20 -20.07
C VAL A 65 -2.39 34.02 -19.54
N GLY A 66 -2.16 34.37 -18.28
CA GLY A 66 -0.88 34.20 -17.59
C GLY A 66 -0.39 32.76 -17.62
N TYR A 67 -1.27 31.77 -17.40
CA TYR A 67 -0.92 30.35 -17.48
C TYR A 67 -0.45 29.95 -18.88
N SER A 68 -1.17 30.39 -19.92
CA SER A 68 -0.80 30.12 -21.31
C SER A 68 0.53 30.78 -21.68
N MET A 69 0.78 32.00 -21.20
CA MET A 69 2.07 32.68 -21.34
C MET A 69 3.20 31.93 -20.61
N GLY A 70 2.93 31.42 -19.40
CA GLY A 70 3.89 30.62 -18.63
C GLY A 70 4.26 29.32 -19.34
N ARG A 71 3.27 28.61 -19.91
CA ARG A 71 3.49 27.43 -20.75
C ARG A 71 4.34 27.71 -21.99
N ALA A 72 4.27 28.92 -22.52
CA ALA A 72 5.10 29.40 -23.61
C ALA A 72 6.50 29.88 -23.17
N GLY A 73 6.85 29.75 -21.87
CA GLY A 73 8.14 30.17 -21.32
C GLY A 73 8.32 31.68 -21.18
N LEU A 74 7.23 32.47 -21.22
CA LEU A 74 7.32 33.93 -21.15
C LEU A 74 7.38 34.42 -19.70
N LYS A 75 8.51 35.05 -19.33
CA LYS A 75 8.71 35.62 -17.98
C LYS A 75 7.67 36.68 -17.61
N SER A 76 7.06 37.36 -18.59
CA SER A 76 6.00 38.34 -18.38
C SER A 76 4.74 37.74 -17.78
N ALA A 77 4.54 36.41 -17.85
CA ALA A 77 3.45 35.72 -17.18
C ALA A 77 3.38 36.09 -15.69
N LYS A 78 4.53 36.11 -14.98
CA LYS A 78 4.58 36.42 -13.54
C LYS A 78 3.96 37.77 -13.19
N ARG A 79 4.13 38.78 -14.06
CA ARG A 79 3.55 40.11 -13.85
C ARG A 79 2.02 40.06 -13.79
N ILE A 80 1.38 39.25 -14.65
CA ILE A 80 -0.08 39.10 -14.64
C ILE A 80 -0.55 38.54 -13.30
N TYR A 81 0.12 37.52 -12.77
CA TYR A 81 -0.27 36.93 -11.49
C TYR A 81 -0.04 37.90 -10.31
N THR A 82 1.07 38.64 -10.29
CA THR A 82 1.32 39.68 -9.29
C THR A 82 0.23 40.75 -9.33
N THR A 83 -0.11 41.26 -10.52
CA THR A 83 -1.20 42.22 -10.71
C THR A 83 -2.53 41.68 -10.20
N VAL A 84 -2.90 40.44 -10.56
CA VAL A 84 -4.13 39.81 -10.06
C VAL A 84 -4.13 39.69 -8.54
N MET A 85 -3.00 39.28 -7.92
CA MET A 85 -2.89 39.15 -6.47
C MET A 85 -3.06 40.49 -5.74
N GLU A 86 -2.49 41.56 -6.28
CA GLU A 86 -2.55 42.91 -5.71
C GLU A 86 -3.94 43.53 -5.90
N GLU A 87 -4.45 43.54 -7.13
CA GLU A 87 -5.70 44.23 -7.48
C GLU A 87 -6.94 43.47 -6.95
N SER A 88 -6.88 42.14 -6.82
CA SER A 88 -8.00 41.36 -6.26
C SER A 88 -8.25 41.58 -4.76
N ARG A 89 -7.44 42.39 -4.07
CA ARG A 89 -7.66 42.77 -2.66
C ARG A 89 -8.98 43.48 -2.41
N VAL A 90 -9.55 44.13 -3.44
CA VAL A 90 -10.85 44.80 -3.37
C VAL A 90 -12.03 43.82 -3.38
N LEU A 91 -11.79 42.57 -3.78
CA LEU A 91 -12.85 41.57 -3.88
C LEU A 91 -13.24 40.99 -2.50
N PRO A 92 -14.47 40.47 -2.37
CA PRO A 92 -14.87 39.67 -1.23
C PRO A 92 -13.88 38.52 -0.96
N PRO A 93 -13.61 38.18 0.32
CA PRO A 93 -12.63 37.16 0.70
C PRO A 93 -12.82 35.81 -0.01
N ILE A 94 -14.06 35.35 -0.17
CA ILE A 94 -14.36 34.06 -0.84
C ILE A 94 -13.91 34.06 -2.31
N GLN A 95 -14.15 35.17 -3.02
CA GLN A 95 -13.73 35.32 -4.41
C GLN A 95 -12.22 35.44 -4.52
N ARG A 96 -11.60 36.23 -3.63
CA ARG A 96 -10.14 36.36 -3.57
C ARG A 96 -9.45 35.02 -3.30
N ASP A 97 -9.93 34.25 -2.33
CA ASP A 97 -9.41 32.92 -2.00
C ASP A 97 -9.55 31.96 -3.20
N SER A 98 -10.65 32.04 -3.94
CA SER A 98 -10.85 31.27 -5.18
C SER A 98 -9.83 31.64 -6.27
N LEU A 99 -9.53 32.93 -6.44
CA LEU A 99 -8.49 33.39 -7.36
C LEU A 99 -7.10 32.92 -6.94
N MET A 100 -6.75 33.04 -5.65
CA MET A 100 -5.45 32.64 -5.13
C MET A 100 -5.24 31.12 -5.25
N ARG A 101 -6.28 30.33 -4.97
CA ARG A 101 -6.26 28.88 -5.23
C ARG A 101 -5.99 28.56 -6.70
N ARG A 102 -6.66 29.25 -7.63
CA ARG A 102 -6.46 29.06 -9.07
C ARG A 102 -5.06 29.47 -9.50
N ALA A 103 -4.57 30.59 -8.99
CA ALA A 103 -3.21 31.07 -9.25
C ALA A 103 -2.16 30.04 -8.81
N ALA A 104 -2.29 29.53 -7.58
CA ALA A 104 -1.42 28.49 -7.05
C ALA A 104 -1.45 27.21 -7.87
N ALA A 105 -2.64 26.73 -8.26
CA ALA A 105 -2.79 25.54 -9.09
C ALA A 105 -2.10 25.69 -10.46
N TYR A 106 -2.24 26.86 -11.10
CA TYR A 106 -1.54 27.14 -12.35
C TYR A 106 -0.01 27.21 -12.17
N MET A 107 0.48 27.81 -11.10
CA MET A 107 1.92 27.83 -10.80
C MET A 107 2.46 26.43 -10.53
N LEU A 108 1.71 25.61 -9.81
CA LEU A 108 2.08 24.22 -9.54
C LEU A 108 2.16 23.41 -10.84
N ALA A 109 1.19 23.60 -11.74
CA ALA A 109 1.18 22.97 -13.06
C ALA A 109 2.33 23.44 -13.98
N LEU A 110 2.89 24.63 -13.72
CA LEU A 110 4.10 25.14 -14.38
C LEU A 110 5.40 24.68 -13.70
N GLY A 111 5.31 23.94 -12.59
CA GLY A 111 6.47 23.50 -11.80
C GLY A 111 7.04 24.57 -10.85
N GLU A 112 6.38 25.73 -10.75
CA GLU A 112 6.80 26.89 -9.96
C GLU A 112 6.27 26.77 -8.51
N VAL A 113 6.80 25.80 -7.76
CA VAL A 113 6.39 25.50 -6.37
C VAL A 113 6.47 26.72 -5.45
N GLY A 114 7.51 27.54 -5.59
CA GLY A 114 7.71 28.73 -4.77
C GLY A 114 6.60 29.77 -4.96
N GLU A 115 6.22 30.02 -6.21
CA GLU A 115 5.12 30.93 -6.56
C GLU A 115 3.78 30.37 -6.07
N ALA A 116 3.54 29.06 -6.24
CA ALA A 116 2.33 28.41 -5.75
C ALA A 116 2.16 28.59 -4.24
N LEU A 117 3.25 28.46 -3.48
CA LEU A 117 3.26 28.71 -2.03
C LEU A 117 2.90 30.18 -1.72
N THR A 118 3.48 31.15 -2.42
CA THR A 118 3.15 32.58 -2.23
C THR A 118 1.64 32.83 -2.37
N TYR A 119 1.01 32.32 -3.44
CA TYR A 119 -0.44 32.50 -3.61
C TYR A 119 -1.26 31.72 -2.57
N ALA A 120 -0.82 30.53 -2.16
CA ALA A 120 -1.50 29.79 -1.09
C ALA A 120 -1.51 30.57 0.24
N MET A 121 -0.44 31.29 0.55
CA MET A 121 -0.34 32.10 1.78
C MET A 121 -1.27 33.31 1.81
N GLU A 122 -1.77 33.77 0.67
CA GLU A 122 -2.75 34.86 0.57
C GLU A 122 -4.20 34.43 0.86
N ILE A 123 -4.46 33.13 0.97
CA ILE A 123 -5.79 32.56 1.24
C ILE A 123 -6.16 32.77 2.72
N LYS A 124 -7.31 33.41 2.96
CA LYS A 124 -7.82 33.66 4.31
C LYS A 124 -8.56 32.45 4.89
N ASN A 125 -9.28 31.70 4.06
CA ASN A 125 -9.95 30.48 4.51
C ASN A 125 -8.91 29.44 4.94
N ARG A 126 -8.82 29.22 6.25
CA ARG A 126 -7.80 28.35 6.87
C ARG A 126 -7.83 26.92 6.34
N LYS A 127 -9.02 26.33 6.17
CA LYS A 127 -9.16 24.96 5.64
C LYS A 127 -8.67 24.88 4.20
N LEU A 128 -9.12 25.80 3.34
CA LEU A 128 -8.72 25.83 1.93
C LEU A 128 -7.21 26.06 1.78
N LYS A 129 -6.62 26.93 2.62
CA LYS A 129 -5.18 27.14 2.67
C LYS A 129 -4.44 25.84 2.99
N ASN A 130 -4.84 25.12 4.04
CA ASN A 130 -4.23 23.85 4.43
C ASN A 130 -4.40 22.76 3.35
N ASP A 131 -5.58 22.66 2.73
CA ASP A 131 -5.83 21.74 1.60
C ASP A 131 -4.81 21.98 0.46
N LEU A 132 -4.65 23.25 0.06
CA LEU A 132 -3.76 23.65 -1.02
C LEU A 132 -2.28 23.52 -0.65
N LEU A 133 -1.89 23.88 0.58
CA LEU A 133 -0.51 23.70 1.05
C LEU A 133 -0.11 22.22 1.03
N LEU A 134 -1.00 21.32 1.47
CA LEU A 134 -0.76 19.88 1.39
C LEU A 134 -0.65 19.38 -0.06
N GLU A 135 -1.46 19.92 -0.99
CA GLU A 135 -1.35 19.62 -2.42
C GLU A 135 0.02 20.04 -2.98
N ILE A 136 0.47 21.25 -2.65
CA ILE A 136 1.79 21.78 -3.04
C ILE A 136 2.91 20.90 -2.45
N MET A 137 2.79 20.50 -1.18
CA MET A 137 3.76 19.64 -0.51
C MET A 137 3.89 18.29 -1.22
N ARG A 138 2.77 17.61 -1.50
CA ARG A 138 2.74 16.33 -2.22
C ARG A 138 3.36 16.42 -3.61
N PHE A 139 3.07 17.50 -4.35
CA PHE A 139 3.71 17.73 -5.64
C PHE A 139 5.23 17.93 -5.49
N ASN A 140 5.64 18.73 -4.51
CA ASN A 140 7.04 19.05 -4.29
C ASN A 140 7.86 17.83 -3.82
N THR A 141 7.32 16.97 -2.96
CA THR A 141 7.98 15.74 -2.50
C THR A 141 8.09 14.70 -3.61
N ARG A 142 7.06 14.50 -4.43
CA ARG A 142 7.12 13.60 -5.60
C ARG A 142 8.24 13.97 -6.58
N MET A 143 8.51 15.26 -6.74
CA MET A 143 9.58 15.73 -7.62
C MET A 143 10.99 15.47 -7.09
N ILE A 144 11.16 15.14 -5.80
CA ILE A 144 12.45 14.71 -5.24
C ILE A 144 12.92 13.43 -5.94
N GLY A 145 11.98 12.53 -6.25
CA GLY A 145 12.28 11.29 -6.97
C GLY A 145 12.77 11.47 -8.39
N ASN A 146 12.40 12.57 -9.05
CA ASN A 146 12.69 12.83 -10.45
C ASN A 146 13.88 13.77 -10.66
N GLU A 147 14.20 14.61 -9.66
CA GLU A 147 15.22 15.67 -9.78
C GLU A 147 16.15 15.69 -8.55
N SER A 148 16.99 14.66 -8.40
CA SER A 148 17.90 14.48 -7.26
C SER A 148 18.78 15.71 -6.98
N LEU A 149 19.25 16.42 -8.01
CA LEU A 149 20.05 17.64 -7.88
C LEU A 149 19.36 18.78 -7.12
N LYS A 150 18.03 18.77 -7.05
CA LYS A 150 17.23 19.77 -6.30
C LYS A 150 16.61 19.21 -5.02
N ALA A 151 16.93 17.97 -4.62
CA ALA A 151 16.35 17.31 -3.46
C ALA A 151 16.44 18.15 -2.18
N ALA A 152 17.63 18.66 -1.85
CA ALA A 152 17.84 19.47 -0.65
C ALA A 152 17.05 20.80 -0.66
N TYR A 153 16.84 21.40 -1.83
CA TYR A 153 16.00 22.59 -1.98
C TYR A 153 14.52 22.25 -1.78
N ARG A 154 14.06 21.16 -2.41
CA ARG A 154 12.67 20.68 -2.28
C ARG A 154 12.36 20.29 -0.85
N LEU A 155 13.25 19.58 -0.17
CA LEU A 155 13.09 19.22 1.24
C LEU A 155 12.94 20.45 2.14
N ARG A 156 13.80 21.47 1.96
CA ARG A 156 13.68 22.75 2.68
C ARG A 156 12.33 23.43 2.46
N LYS A 157 11.82 23.40 1.22
CA LYS A 157 10.48 23.93 0.91
C LYS A 157 9.36 23.10 1.53
N SER A 158 9.46 21.77 1.55
CA SER A 158 8.48 20.90 2.21
C SER A 158 8.41 21.16 3.72
N LYS A 159 9.56 21.37 4.38
CA LYS A 159 9.61 21.77 5.80
C LYS A 159 8.90 23.11 6.03
N LEU A 160 9.21 24.11 5.21
CA LEU A 160 8.54 25.41 5.29
C LEU A 160 7.02 25.29 5.10
N ILE A 161 6.56 24.43 4.19
CA ILE A 161 5.12 24.19 4.01
C ILE A 161 4.52 23.55 5.26
N LEU A 162 5.22 22.58 5.87
CA LEU A 162 4.79 21.93 7.09
C LEU A 162 4.64 22.92 8.26
N ASP A 163 5.54 23.90 8.39
CA ASP A 163 5.44 24.97 9.40
C ASP A 163 4.16 25.81 9.26
N TYR A 164 3.59 25.88 8.06
CA TYR A 164 2.33 26.58 7.78
C TYR A 164 1.09 25.68 7.85
N LEU A 165 1.26 24.35 7.93
CA LEU A 165 0.16 23.40 8.13
C LEU A 165 -0.20 23.33 9.61
N ASP A 166 -1.29 24.01 9.98
CA ASP A 166 -1.67 24.26 11.36
C ASP A 166 -2.99 23.58 11.77
N MET A 167 -3.55 22.75 10.89
CA MET A 167 -4.79 22.02 11.11
C MET A 167 -4.59 20.51 10.94
N GLU A 168 -5.28 19.72 11.76
CA GLU A 168 -5.46 18.29 11.52
C GLU A 168 -6.65 18.05 10.58
N PRO A 169 -6.59 17.06 9.66
CA PRO A 169 -5.53 16.06 9.47
C PRO A 169 -4.30 16.55 8.68
N HIS A 170 -4.32 17.77 8.14
CA HIS A 170 -3.33 18.24 7.16
C HIS A 170 -1.91 18.25 7.70
N ARG A 171 -1.70 18.62 8.96
CA ARG A 171 -0.37 18.60 9.58
C ARG A 171 0.18 17.18 9.65
N SER A 172 -0.58 16.23 10.19
CA SER A 172 -0.19 14.80 10.23
C SER A 172 0.10 14.24 8.83
N GLU A 173 -0.74 14.58 7.85
CA GLU A 173 -0.54 14.22 6.45
C GLU A 173 0.73 14.84 5.85
N GLY A 174 1.03 16.09 6.19
CA GLY A 174 2.27 16.75 5.80
C GLY A 174 3.51 16.07 6.38
N VAL A 175 3.48 15.73 7.68
CA VAL A 175 4.56 14.96 8.32
C VAL A 175 4.79 13.64 7.59
N ARG A 176 3.73 12.90 7.24
CA ARG A 176 3.84 11.66 6.46
C ARG A 176 4.51 11.87 5.10
N GLU A 177 4.15 12.92 4.37
CA GLU A 177 4.79 13.23 3.09
C GLU A 177 6.28 13.57 3.25
N LEU A 178 6.66 14.20 4.36
CA LEU A 178 8.06 14.49 4.68
C LEU A 178 8.85 13.22 5.06
N ILE A 179 8.24 12.32 5.83
CA ILE A 179 8.80 10.99 6.15
C ILE A 179 9.12 10.22 4.87
N ARG A 180 8.16 10.12 3.94
CA ARG A 180 8.36 9.46 2.64
C ARG A 180 9.50 10.09 1.84
N ALA A 181 9.62 11.41 1.85
CA ALA A 181 10.73 12.10 1.20
C ALA A 181 12.09 11.76 1.84
N TYR A 182 12.16 11.61 3.17
CA TYR A 182 13.38 11.20 3.85
C TYR A 182 13.75 9.74 3.62
N LEU A 183 12.77 8.83 3.57
CA LEU A 183 13.01 7.43 3.20
C LEU A 183 13.60 7.33 1.79
N TYR A 184 13.06 8.10 0.84
CA TYR A 184 13.57 8.16 -0.54
C TYR A 184 15.01 8.71 -0.62
N LEU A 185 15.35 9.67 0.25
CA LEU A 185 16.69 10.26 0.33
C LEU A 185 17.66 9.45 1.19
N GLU A 186 17.25 8.27 1.65
CA GLU A 186 18.05 7.37 2.50
C GLU A 186 18.49 8.00 3.83
N THR A 187 17.77 9.03 4.30
CA THR A 187 18.00 9.66 5.61
C THR A 187 17.02 9.06 6.62
N TYR A 188 17.20 7.77 6.92
CA TYR A 188 16.23 6.97 7.66
C TYR A 188 16.00 7.46 9.10
N GLU A 189 17.06 7.91 9.77
CA GLU A 189 16.97 8.46 11.14
C GLU A 189 15.97 9.63 11.22
N ASN A 190 15.98 10.51 10.21
CA ASN A 190 15.05 11.63 10.12
C ASN A 190 13.62 11.17 9.79
N ALA A 191 13.47 10.08 9.03
CA ALA A 191 12.16 9.51 8.74
C ALA A 191 11.53 8.86 9.99
N VAL A 192 12.33 8.13 10.76
CA VAL A 192 11.89 7.46 11.99
C VAL A 192 11.51 8.48 13.07
N SER A 193 12.41 9.42 13.39
CA SER A 193 12.14 10.47 14.39
C SER A 193 10.90 11.30 14.11
N LEU A 194 10.59 11.59 12.85
CA LEU A 194 9.41 12.38 12.49
C LEU A 194 8.07 11.69 12.78
N LEU A 195 8.04 10.38 13.01
CA LEU A 195 6.80 9.66 13.35
C LEU A 195 6.16 10.24 14.62
N GLU A 196 6.96 10.68 15.59
CA GLU A 196 6.48 11.28 16.85
C GLU A 196 5.69 12.58 16.64
N GLU A 197 6.00 13.31 15.56
CA GLU A 197 5.34 14.57 15.22
C GLU A 197 3.91 14.39 14.67
N ILE A 198 3.51 13.17 14.29
CA ILE A 198 2.18 12.90 13.76
C ILE A 198 1.15 13.05 14.87
N GLY A 199 0.19 13.96 14.72
CA GLY A 199 -0.84 14.28 15.72
C GLY A 199 -2.05 13.36 15.69
N ARG A 200 -2.31 12.69 14.56
CA ARG A 200 -3.43 11.77 14.38
C ARG A 200 -3.03 10.31 14.48
N LYS A 201 -3.70 9.57 15.36
CA LYS A 201 -3.49 8.14 15.63
C LYS A 201 -3.55 7.27 14.37
N ASP A 202 -4.59 7.44 13.55
CA ASP A 202 -4.79 6.65 12.33
C ASP A 202 -3.68 6.87 11.30
N VAL A 203 -3.25 8.13 11.13
CA VAL A 203 -2.14 8.48 10.23
C VAL A 203 -0.82 7.98 10.79
N ALA A 204 -0.60 8.10 12.11
CA ALA A 204 0.61 7.64 12.77
C ALA A 204 0.77 6.12 12.64
N LEU A 205 -0.30 5.35 12.90
CA LEU A 205 -0.28 3.89 12.81
C LEU A 205 0.03 3.41 11.39
N GLN A 206 -0.62 4.01 10.39
CA GLN A 206 -0.34 3.69 8.99
C GLN A 206 1.11 4.06 8.62
N THR A 207 1.58 5.24 9.02
CA THR A 207 2.92 5.72 8.64
C THR A 207 4.01 4.91 9.34
N PHE A 208 3.81 4.51 10.59
CA PHE A 208 4.71 3.63 11.33
C PHE A 208 4.90 2.29 10.60
N LYS A 209 3.80 1.66 10.17
CA LYS A 209 3.85 0.45 9.32
C LYS A 209 4.61 0.67 8.03
N GLU A 210 4.32 1.76 7.32
CA GLU A 210 5.00 2.11 6.08
C GLU A 210 6.52 2.23 6.29
N VAL A 211 6.97 2.87 7.38
CA VAL A 211 8.40 3.00 7.73
C VAL A 211 9.01 1.64 8.06
N VAL A 212 8.40 0.85 8.95
CA VAL A 212 8.90 -0.48 9.35
C VAL A 212 9.05 -1.39 8.14
N PHE A 213 8.04 -1.45 7.28
CA PHE A 213 8.09 -2.29 6.08
C PHE A 213 9.10 -1.78 5.06
N TYR A 214 9.20 -0.48 4.84
CA TYR A 214 10.23 0.07 3.96
C TYR A 214 11.64 -0.30 4.44
N LEU A 215 11.92 -0.17 5.74
CA LEU A 215 13.21 -0.55 6.31
C LEU A 215 13.45 -2.06 6.20
N LYS A 216 12.42 -2.89 6.35
CA LYS A 216 12.53 -4.35 6.18
C LYS A 216 12.87 -4.73 4.74
N GLU A 217 12.14 -4.18 3.77
CA GLU A 217 12.32 -4.45 2.33
C GLU A 217 13.71 -4.04 1.83
N ASN A 218 14.35 -3.07 2.49
CA ASN A 218 15.72 -2.62 2.19
C ASN A 218 16.79 -3.26 3.08
N GLY A 219 16.45 -4.23 3.95
CA GLY A 219 17.41 -4.92 4.83
C GLY A 219 17.99 -4.05 5.95
N LEU A 220 17.31 -2.97 6.32
CA LEU A 220 17.78 -1.95 7.28
C LEU A 220 17.05 -1.98 8.62
N LEU A 221 15.93 -2.69 8.73
CA LEU A 221 15.09 -2.67 9.94
C LEU A 221 15.88 -3.02 11.21
N GLY A 222 16.75 -4.03 11.15
CA GLY A 222 17.59 -4.41 12.29
C GLY A 222 18.58 -3.32 12.72
N HIS A 223 19.05 -2.48 11.80
CA HIS A 223 19.95 -1.37 12.14
C HIS A 223 19.24 -0.22 12.88
N TYR A 224 17.94 -0.04 12.61
CA TYR A 224 17.12 1.05 13.16
C TYR A 224 16.11 0.57 14.21
N ILE A 225 16.22 -0.68 14.70
CA ILE A 225 15.24 -1.24 15.61
C ILE A 225 15.16 -0.47 16.93
N ASP A 226 16.30 -0.01 17.47
CA ASP A 226 16.36 0.79 18.70
C ASP A 226 15.66 2.15 18.53
N SER A 227 15.84 2.81 17.39
CA SER A 227 15.17 4.06 17.05
C SER A 227 13.66 3.85 16.88
N ILE A 228 13.26 2.74 16.21
CA ILE A 228 11.86 2.35 16.04
C ILE A 228 11.20 2.05 17.40
N GLU A 229 11.89 1.35 18.30
CA GLU A 229 11.41 1.06 19.64
C GLU A 229 11.22 2.34 20.45
N THR A 230 12.19 3.26 20.41
CA THR A 230 12.11 4.55 21.09
C THR A 230 10.88 5.34 20.64
N VAL A 231 10.69 5.47 19.33
CA VAL A 231 9.54 6.15 18.73
C VAL A 231 8.23 5.44 19.06
N ALA A 232 8.20 4.10 19.00
CA ALA A 232 7.00 3.33 19.31
C ALA A 232 6.56 3.55 20.76
N ARG A 233 7.49 3.58 21.72
CA ARG A 233 7.18 3.89 23.13
C ARG A 233 6.57 5.29 23.28
N ALA A 234 7.14 6.30 22.61
CA ALA A 234 6.56 7.64 22.60
C ALA A 234 5.14 7.66 21.99
N LEU A 235 4.89 6.86 20.95
CA LEU A 235 3.56 6.74 20.34
C LEU A 235 2.57 5.94 21.19
N VAL A 236 3.02 4.94 21.95
CA VAL A 236 2.20 4.23 22.95
C VAL A 236 1.73 5.20 24.03
N GLU A 237 2.64 6.00 24.59
CA GLU A 237 2.28 7.04 25.56
C GLU A 237 1.25 8.04 24.99
N LYS A 238 1.36 8.36 23.70
CA LYS A 238 0.52 9.35 23.02
C LYS A 238 -0.85 8.80 22.57
N PHE A 239 -0.92 7.55 22.10
CA PHE A 239 -2.07 7.01 21.37
C PHE A 239 -2.58 5.64 21.87
N GLY A 240 -1.86 5.02 22.80
CA GLY A 240 -2.17 3.73 23.41
C GLY A 240 -1.53 2.51 22.72
N ASP A 241 -1.90 1.34 23.22
CA ASP A 241 -1.17 0.07 23.01
C ASP A 241 -1.22 -0.51 21.58
N GLU A 242 -1.92 0.13 20.64
CA GLU A 242 -1.89 -0.30 19.24
C GLU A 242 -0.47 -0.23 18.65
N PHE A 243 0.35 0.72 19.10
CA PHE A 243 1.75 0.82 18.69
C PHE A 243 2.65 -0.26 19.32
N THR A 244 2.25 -0.81 20.47
CA THR A 244 2.89 -2.00 21.07
C THR A 244 2.77 -3.18 20.12
N VAL A 245 1.61 -3.36 19.47
CA VAL A 245 1.43 -4.44 18.49
C VAL A 245 2.31 -4.24 17.24
N GLU A 246 2.42 -3.01 16.75
CA GLU A 246 3.25 -2.72 15.58
C GLU A 246 4.74 -2.82 15.88
N LEU A 247 5.17 -2.47 17.09
CA LEU A 247 6.53 -2.73 17.55
C LEU A 247 6.82 -4.23 17.68
N ALA A 248 5.88 -5.01 18.24
CA ALA A 248 6.03 -6.46 18.31
C ALA A 248 6.16 -7.09 16.92
N LEU A 249 5.40 -6.61 15.92
CA LEU A 249 5.57 -7.03 14.54
C LEU A 249 6.96 -6.66 13.98
N ALA A 250 7.45 -5.44 14.24
CA ALA A 250 8.78 -5.02 13.81
C ALA A 250 9.90 -5.89 14.42
N LEU A 251 9.81 -6.22 15.71
CA LEU A 251 10.72 -7.13 16.40
C LEU A 251 10.69 -8.53 15.79
N ALA A 252 9.49 -9.07 15.52
CA ALA A 252 9.37 -10.36 14.87
C ALA A 252 10.00 -10.37 13.47
N LEU A 253 9.85 -9.29 12.69
CA LEU A 253 10.44 -9.14 11.35
C LEU A 253 11.99 -9.09 11.33
N VAL A 254 12.62 -8.76 12.45
CA VAL A 254 14.08 -8.83 12.62
C VAL A 254 14.55 -10.13 13.29
N GLY A 255 13.63 -11.09 13.51
CA GLY A 255 13.93 -12.39 14.12
C GLY A 255 13.84 -12.41 15.65
N GLU A 256 13.43 -11.32 16.29
CA GLU A 256 13.26 -11.23 17.75
C GLU A 256 11.89 -11.73 18.22
N GLY A 257 11.54 -12.96 17.81
CA GLY A 257 10.24 -13.57 18.10
C GLY A 257 9.90 -13.64 19.59
N VAL A 258 10.89 -13.92 20.45
CA VAL A 258 10.69 -13.98 21.92
C VAL A 258 10.31 -12.62 22.49
N ALA A 259 10.98 -11.54 22.06
CA ALA A 259 10.67 -10.19 22.53
C ALA A 259 9.28 -9.76 22.06
N ALA A 260 8.95 -10.05 20.79
CA ALA A 260 7.64 -9.79 20.21
C ALA A 260 6.51 -10.50 20.98
N VAL A 261 6.64 -11.80 21.23
CA VAL A 261 5.62 -12.58 21.95
C VAL A 261 5.46 -12.09 23.39
N ARG A 262 6.55 -11.80 24.10
CA ARG A 262 6.50 -11.26 25.47
C ARG A 262 5.70 -9.96 25.53
N MET A 263 5.94 -9.07 24.59
CA MET A 263 5.26 -7.78 24.50
C MET A 263 3.76 -7.94 24.24
N VAL A 264 3.37 -8.86 23.35
CA VAL A 264 1.96 -9.10 23.03
C VAL A 264 1.20 -9.72 24.20
N ARG A 265 1.85 -10.57 25.01
CA ARG A 265 1.24 -11.22 26.19
C ARG A 265 0.77 -10.23 27.26
N GLU A 266 1.28 -9.01 27.26
CA GLU A 266 0.87 -7.96 28.20
C GLU A 266 -0.44 -7.26 27.79
N LEU A 267 -1.00 -7.59 26.62
CA LEU A 267 -2.20 -6.97 26.06
C LEU A 267 -3.47 -7.82 26.30
N GLU A 268 -4.63 -7.15 26.43
CA GLU A 268 -5.92 -7.81 26.73
C GLU A 268 -6.36 -8.86 25.69
N ASP A 269 -6.04 -8.67 24.41
CA ASP A 269 -6.41 -9.58 23.30
C ASP A 269 -5.17 -10.28 22.69
N SER A 270 -4.21 -10.65 23.55
CA SER A 270 -2.96 -11.32 23.15
C SER A 270 -3.15 -12.47 22.15
N PRO A 271 -4.08 -13.44 22.33
CA PRO A 271 -4.21 -14.58 21.42
C PRO A 271 -4.56 -14.17 19.98
N SER A 272 -5.49 -13.24 19.81
CA SER A 272 -5.90 -12.70 18.50
C SER A 272 -4.76 -11.91 17.85
N ILE A 273 -4.02 -11.14 18.64
CA ILE A 273 -2.88 -10.35 18.18
C ILE A 273 -1.73 -11.25 17.70
N LEU A 274 -1.41 -12.33 18.42
CA LEU A 274 -0.39 -13.31 18.03
C LEU A 274 -0.73 -13.96 16.68
N VAL A 275 -2.00 -14.34 16.48
CA VAL A 275 -2.50 -14.85 15.19
C VAL A 275 -2.32 -13.80 14.09
N ARG A 276 -2.71 -12.54 14.35
CA ARG A 276 -2.57 -11.44 13.38
C ARG A 276 -1.12 -11.23 12.95
N ILE A 277 -0.19 -11.21 13.92
CA ILE A 277 1.24 -11.07 13.64
C ILE A 277 1.73 -12.25 12.81
N ALA A 278 1.46 -13.49 13.23
CA ALA A 278 1.89 -14.69 12.49
C ALA A 278 1.40 -14.69 11.03
N LEU A 279 0.14 -14.29 10.80
CA LEU A 279 -0.41 -14.18 9.45
C LEU A 279 0.22 -13.06 8.62
N GLU A 280 0.66 -11.97 9.23
CA GLU A 280 1.39 -10.90 8.54
C GLU A 280 2.82 -11.35 8.20
N LEU A 281 3.50 -12.03 9.13
CA LEU A 281 4.81 -12.63 8.89
C LEU A 281 4.74 -13.64 7.74
N LEU A 282 3.74 -14.54 7.72
CA LEU A 282 3.55 -15.51 6.62
C LEU A 282 3.48 -14.86 5.23
N LYS A 283 2.92 -13.64 5.14
CA LYS A 283 2.78 -12.91 3.87
C LYS A 283 4.05 -12.16 3.48
N ARG A 284 4.85 -11.71 4.46
CA ARG A 284 5.93 -10.75 4.27
C ARG A 284 7.30 -11.40 4.32
N ASP A 285 7.50 -12.30 5.26
CA ASP A 285 8.76 -12.97 5.51
C ASP A 285 8.49 -14.29 6.27
N HIS A 286 8.49 -15.41 5.56
CA HIS A 286 8.27 -16.72 6.18
C HIS A 286 9.48 -17.22 6.97
N ASP A 287 10.68 -16.68 6.78
CA ASP A 287 11.91 -17.19 7.39
C ASP A 287 11.98 -16.81 8.88
N VAL A 288 11.26 -15.75 9.27
CA VAL A 288 11.18 -15.29 10.66
C VAL A 288 10.04 -15.92 11.45
N LEU A 289 9.18 -16.72 10.81
CA LEU A 289 8.09 -17.42 11.47
C LEU A 289 8.56 -18.52 12.43
N PRO A 290 9.52 -19.40 12.08
CA PRO A 290 9.96 -20.45 13.00
C PRO A 290 10.47 -19.93 14.36
N PRO A 291 11.31 -18.88 14.43
CA PRO A 291 11.67 -18.25 15.71
C PRO A 291 10.46 -17.68 16.48
N PHE A 292 9.50 -17.06 15.78
CA PHE A 292 8.29 -16.53 16.38
C PHE A 292 7.40 -17.65 16.98
N ILE A 293 7.16 -18.72 16.22
CA ILE A 293 6.36 -19.88 16.66
C ILE A 293 7.03 -20.60 17.83
N SER A 294 8.36 -20.70 17.83
CA SER A 294 9.12 -21.33 18.91
C SER A 294 9.05 -20.57 20.24
N ALA A 295 8.69 -19.28 20.21
CA ALA A 295 8.52 -18.45 21.41
C ALA A 295 7.12 -18.57 22.06
N LEU A 296 6.16 -19.14 21.34
CA LEU A 296 4.80 -19.36 21.82
C LEU A 296 4.75 -20.49 22.86
N ASN A 297 3.81 -20.39 23.79
CA ASN A 297 3.47 -21.53 24.64
C ASN A 297 2.56 -22.51 23.89
N GLU A 298 2.29 -23.68 24.47
CA GLU A 298 1.50 -24.75 23.85
C GLU A 298 0.10 -24.29 23.39
N GLU A 299 -0.61 -23.49 24.19
CA GLU A 299 -1.96 -23.01 23.87
C GLU A 299 -1.93 -21.99 22.73
N GLU A 300 -1.01 -21.03 22.80
CA GLU A 300 -0.77 -20.02 21.78
C GLU A 300 -0.34 -20.65 20.46
N ALA A 301 0.61 -21.58 20.49
CA ALA A 301 1.11 -22.30 19.33
C ALA A 301 0.02 -23.16 18.68
N THR A 302 -0.88 -23.75 19.48
CA THR A 302 -2.05 -24.48 18.98
C THR A 302 -2.98 -23.54 18.20
N LEU A 303 -3.28 -22.36 18.75
CA LEU A 303 -4.15 -21.37 18.11
C LEU A 303 -3.52 -20.81 16.83
N VAL A 304 -2.29 -20.30 16.93
CA VAL A 304 -1.55 -19.72 15.81
C VAL A 304 -1.30 -20.77 14.73
N GLY A 305 -0.87 -21.98 15.13
CA GLY A 305 -0.62 -23.10 14.25
C GLY A 305 -1.86 -23.51 13.46
N ARG A 306 -3.03 -23.56 14.10
CA ARG A 306 -4.30 -23.85 13.41
C ARG A 306 -4.59 -22.84 12.30
N GLU A 307 -4.46 -21.55 12.58
CA GLU A 307 -4.75 -20.49 11.60
C GLU A 307 -3.71 -20.41 10.48
N LEU A 308 -2.41 -20.57 10.80
CA LEU A 308 -1.36 -20.68 9.78
C LEU A 308 -1.62 -21.86 8.85
N MET A 309 -1.91 -23.04 9.39
CA MET A 309 -2.19 -24.24 8.59
C MET A 309 -3.46 -24.08 7.74
N ASN A 310 -4.49 -23.39 8.24
CA ASN A 310 -5.68 -23.07 7.45
C ASN A 310 -5.35 -22.23 6.20
N VAL A 311 -4.41 -21.28 6.31
CA VAL A 311 -3.97 -20.44 5.19
C VAL A 311 -3.06 -21.22 4.25
N ILE A 312 -2.06 -21.94 4.78
CA ILE A 312 -1.10 -22.74 3.98
C ILE A 312 -1.84 -23.80 3.15
N LEU A 313 -2.79 -24.53 3.73
CA LEU A 313 -3.52 -25.59 3.02
C LEU A 313 -4.40 -25.08 1.85
N ARG A 314 -4.70 -23.78 1.77
CA ARG A 314 -5.44 -23.21 0.62
C ARG A 314 -4.55 -23.10 -0.62
N ASN A 315 -3.26 -22.88 -0.44
CA ASN A 315 -2.28 -22.79 -1.52
C ASN A 315 -0.93 -23.32 -1.02
N PRO A 316 -0.79 -24.65 -0.87
CA PRO A 316 0.39 -25.24 -0.25
C PRO A 316 1.59 -25.10 -1.18
N ARG A 317 2.72 -24.65 -0.64
CA ARG A 317 3.97 -24.51 -1.37
C ARG A 317 5.10 -25.21 -0.62
N ARG A 318 6.13 -25.68 -1.34
CA ARG A 318 7.24 -26.44 -0.74
C ARG A 318 8.11 -25.61 0.22
N ASP A 319 8.18 -24.31 0.01
CA ASP A 319 8.89 -23.35 0.86
C ASP A 319 8.23 -23.15 2.22
N ASP A 320 6.97 -23.56 2.41
CA ASP A 320 6.29 -23.48 3.71
C ASP A 320 6.78 -24.56 4.71
N TRP A 321 7.72 -25.44 4.32
CA TRP A 321 8.12 -26.61 5.11
C TRP A 321 8.69 -26.26 6.50
N GLU A 322 9.52 -25.21 6.61
CA GLU A 322 10.14 -24.81 7.89
C GLU A 322 9.08 -24.31 8.87
N VAL A 323 8.11 -23.54 8.36
CA VAL A 323 6.97 -23.05 9.14
C VAL A 323 6.12 -24.21 9.63
N VAL A 324 5.78 -25.14 8.73
CA VAL A 324 4.98 -26.33 9.06
C VAL A 324 5.68 -27.20 10.12
N GLU A 325 6.99 -27.39 9.99
CA GLU A 325 7.78 -28.15 10.96
C GLU A 325 7.82 -27.43 12.33
N ALA A 326 8.03 -26.12 12.34
CA ALA A 326 8.00 -25.31 13.55
C ALA A 326 6.65 -25.40 14.27
N VAL A 327 5.53 -25.30 13.53
CA VAL A 327 4.18 -25.51 14.10
C VAL A 327 4.07 -26.90 14.73
N GLY A 328 4.50 -27.95 14.03
CA GLY A 328 4.40 -29.32 14.53
C GLY A 328 5.22 -29.58 15.80
N LYS A 329 6.36 -28.91 15.95
CA LYS A 329 7.22 -29.00 17.15
C LYS A 329 6.66 -28.21 18.34
N SER A 330 5.87 -27.16 18.09
CA SER A 330 5.37 -26.25 19.14
C SER A 330 3.98 -26.59 19.66
N THR A 331 3.31 -27.62 19.13
CA THR A 331 1.99 -28.05 19.61
C THR A 331 1.84 -29.57 19.62
N SER A 332 1.10 -30.08 20.60
CA SER A 332 0.62 -31.45 20.75
C SER A 332 -0.81 -31.65 20.22
N SER A 333 -1.42 -30.62 19.64
CA SER A 333 -2.77 -30.67 19.09
C SER A 333 -2.87 -31.61 17.89
N GLU A 334 -3.60 -32.70 18.08
CA GLU A 334 -3.85 -33.69 17.02
C GLU A 334 -4.59 -33.10 15.81
N GLU A 335 -5.42 -32.07 16.02
CA GLU A 335 -6.08 -31.36 14.91
C GLU A 335 -5.05 -30.65 14.02
N VAL A 336 -4.09 -29.95 14.64
CA VAL A 336 -3.02 -29.26 13.92
C VAL A 336 -2.11 -30.28 13.23
N TRP A 337 -1.76 -31.38 13.90
CA TRP A 337 -0.99 -32.47 13.31
C TRP A 337 -1.69 -33.12 12.12
N ALA A 338 -3.02 -33.31 12.16
CA ALA A 338 -3.77 -33.80 11.02
C ALA A 338 -3.69 -32.83 9.81
N LYS A 339 -3.73 -31.52 10.06
CA LYS A 339 -3.51 -30.49 9.01
C LYS A 339 -2.09 -30.55 8.44
N ILE A 340 -1.07 -30.74 9.29
CA ILE A 340 0.32 -30.91 8.87
C ILE A 340 0.48 -32.17 8.01
N ALA A 341 -0.10 -33.30 8.43
CA ALA A 341 -0.07 -34.53 7.65
C ALA A 341 -0.69 -34.33 6.26
N ARG A 342 -1.83 -33.62 6.19
CA ARG A 342 -2.46 -33.26 4.91
C ARG A 342 -1.56 -32.38 4.04
N TYR A 343 -0.84 -31.42 4.62
CA TYR A 343 0.16 -30.63 3.88
C TYR A 343 1.24 -31.54 3.26
N TYR A 344 1.79 -32.49 4.05
CA TYR A 344 2.76 -33.45 3.53
C TYR A 344 2.21 -34.33 2.41
N VAL A 345 0.96 -34.79 2.51
CA VAL A 345 0.28 -35.52 1.42
C VAL A 345 0.25 -34.68 0.14
N LEU A 346 -0.15 -33.40 0.23
CA LEU A 346 -0.25 -32.49 -0.91
C LEU A 346 1.12 -32.19 -1.54
N MET A 347 2.19 -32.10 -0.74
CA MET A 347 3.55 -31.93 -1.22
C MET A 347 4.21 -33.22 -1.73
N GLY A 348 3.57 -34.36 -1.46
CA GLY A 348 4.01 -35.67 -1.92
C GLY A 348 4.92 -36.42 -0.96
N GLU A 349 5.09 -35.91 0.26
CA GLU A 349 5.89 -36.46 1.36
C GLU A 349 5.08 -37.49 2.16
N LEU A 350 4.68 -38.58 1.49
CA LEU A 350 3.71 -39.53 2.03
C LEU A 350 4.21 -40.27 3.28
N GLU A 351 5.52 -40.53 3.37
CA GLU A 351 6.15 -41.16 4.53
C GLU A 351 6.02 -40.29 5.78
N ALA A 352 6.15 -38.97 5.65
CA ALA A 352 5.96 -38.05 6.77
C ALA A 352 4.50 -37.99 7.21
N ALA A 353 3.56 -37.98 6.25
CA ALA A 353 2.13 -38.02 6.53
C ALA A 353 1.71 -39.32 7.25
N ILE A 354 2.22 -40.48 6.81
CA ILE A 354 1.98 -41.78 7.44
C ILE A 354 2.47 -41.77 8.89
N ARG A 355 3.69 -41.29 9.14
CA ARG A 355 4.25 -41.21 10.50
C ARG A 355 3.34 -40.40 11.42
N ILE A 356 2.86 -39.24 10.97
CA ILE A 356 1.95 -38.42 11.77
C ILE A 356 0.62 -39.14 12.00
N GLY A 357 0.00 -39.68 10.95
CA GLY A 357 -1.29 -40.35 11.10
C GLY A 357 -1.26 -41.53 12.07
N LEU A 358 -0.16 -42.31 12.11
CA LEU A 358 0.02 -43.40 13.08
C LEU A 358 0.15 -42.90 14.54
N LEU A 359 0.65 -41.69 14.75
CA LEU A 359 0.79 -41.08 16.08
C LEU A 359 -0.53 -40.51 16.63
N LEU A 360 -1.49 -40.19 15.77
CA LEU A 360 -2.80 -39.61 16.17
C LEU A 360 -3.61 -40.62 16.98
N LYS A 361 -4.01 -40.29 18.21
CA LYS A 361 -4.83 -41.16 19.07
C LYS A 361 -6.31 -41.05 18.74
N ASN A 362 -6.77 -39.88 18.27
CA ASN A 362 -8.13 -39.69 17.81
C ASN A 362 -8.36 -40.50 16.52
N GLY A 363 -9.20 -41.53 16.62
CA GLY A 363 -9.49 -42.45 15.52
C GLY A 363 -10.15 -41.79 14.31
N GLU A 364 -10.90 -40.70 14.50
CA GLU A 364 -11.51 -39.95 13.41
C GLU A 364 -10.46 -39.16 12.63
N LEU A 365 -9.63 -38.37 13.32
CA LEU A 365 -8.53 -37.63 12.68
C LEU A 365 -7.53 -38.57 11.99
N ARG A 366 -7.17 -39.68 12.64
CA ARG A 366 -6.36 -40.74 12.04
C ARG A 366 -6.99 -41.26 10.75
N SER A 367 -8.28 -41.57 10.77
CA SER A 367 -9.01 -42.08 9.60
C SER A 367 -9.00 -41.08 8.45
N VAL A 368 -9.16 -39.79 8.74
CA VAL A 368 -9.11 -38.72 7.72
C VAL A 368 -7.72 -38.64 7.08
N VAL A 369 -6.66 -38.59 7.89
CA VAL A 369 -5.27 -38.51 7.38
C VAL A 369 -4.92 -39.75 6.57
N MET A 370 -5.23 -40.93 7.07
CA MET A 370 -4.90 -42.19 6.39
C MET A 370 -5.70 -42.38 5.10
N ALA A 371 -6.93 -41.88 5.03
CA ALA A 371 -7.70 -41.85 3.78
C ALA A 371 -7.05 -40.94 2.73
N ASP A 372 -6.60 -39.74 3.12
CA ASP A 372 -5.90 -38.81 2.22
C ASP A 372 -4.58 -39.42 1.68
N VAL A 373 -3.82 -40.10 2.55
CA VAL A 373 -2.60 -40.82 2.19
C VAL A 373 -2.88 -41.95 1.21
N ALA A 374 -3.82 -42.85 1.54
CA ALA A 374 -4.17 -44.00 0.71
C ALA A 374 -4.63 -43.56 -0.69
N HIS A 375 -5.44 -42.50 -0.77
CA HIS A 375 -5.87 -41.93 -2.05
C HIS A 375 -4.70 -41.46 -2.91
N HIS A 376 -3.69 -40.81 -2.31
CA HIS A 376 -2.52 -40.33 -3.04
C HIS A 376 -1.56 -41.46 -3.45
N LEU A 377 -1.36 -42.47 -2.59
CA LEU A 377 -0.60 -43.69 -2.94
C LEU A 377 -1.27 -44.41 -4.12
N LEU A 378 -2.58 -44.53 -4.10
CA LEU A 378 -3.36 -45.14 -5.18
C LEU A 378 -3.24 -44.37 -6.51
N LYS A 379 -3.22 -43.04 -6.46
CA LYS A 379 -2.96 -42.20 -7.65
C LYS A 379 -1.55 -42.38 -8.22
N ARG A 380 -0.57 -42.73 -7.38
CA ARG A 380 0.80 -43.04 -7.79
C ARG A 380 1.01 -44.48 -8.24
N GLY A 381 -0.02 -45.33 -8.11
CA GLY A 381 0.06 -46.76 -8.44
C GLY A 381 0.70 -47.61 -7.36
N GLU A 382 0.92 -47.08 -6.16
CA GLU A 382 1.47 -47.81 -5.01
C GLU A 382 0.36 -48.54 -4.26
N VAL A 383 -0.26 -49.52 -4.91
CA VAL A 383 -1.49 -50.18 -4.45
C VAL A 383 -1.33 -50.88 -3.10
N GLU A 384 -0.27 -51.65 -2.90
CA GLU A 384 -0.05 -52.38 -1.64
C GLU A 384 0.02 -51.42 -0.44
N ARG A 385 0.80 -50.34 -0.57
CA ARG A 385 0.91 -49.31 0.46
C ARG A 385 -0.40 -48.56 0.67
N ALA A 386 -1.19 -48.37 -0.39
CA ALA A 386 -2.53 -47.77 -0.28
C ALA A 386 -3.49 -48.65 0.53
N ILE A 387 -3.42 -49.98 0.36
CA ILE A 387 -4.18 -50.95 1.17
C ILE A 387 -3.76 -50.83 2.64
N ASP A 388 -2.47 -50.83 2.93
CA ASP A 388 -1.96 -50.71 4.31
C ASP A 388 -2.47 -49.44 5.00
N ALA A 389 -2.41 -48.29 4.30
CA ALA A 389 -2.95 -47.04 4.82
C ALA A 389 -4.47 -47.09 5.01
N ALA A 390 -5.21 -47.73 4.09
CA ALA A 390 -6.66 -47.87 4.20
C ALA A 390 -7.10 -48.78 5.36
N LEU A 391 -6.28 -49.78 5.74
CA LEU A 391 -6.55 -50.64 6.89
C LEU A 391 -6.48 -49.89 8.24
N GLU A 392 -5.75 -48.79 8.30
CA GLU A 392 -5.70 -47.91 9.48
C GLU A 392 -6.95 -46.99 9.62
N VAL A 393 -7.83 -46.95 8.61
CA VAL A 393 -9.07 -46.17 8.61
C VAL A 393 -10.15 -46.90 9.42
N ARG A 394 -10.34 -46.48 10.68
CA ARG A 394 -11.30 -47.10 11.61
C ARG A 394 -12.74 -46.58 11.46
N ASN A 395 -12.94 -45.44 10.80
CA ASN A 395 -14.28 -44.89 10.58
C ASN A 395 -14.99 -45.66 9.44
N PRO A 396 -16.14 -46.32 9.71
CA PRO A 396 -16.82 -47.19 8.74
C PRO A 396 -17.25 -46.51 7.43
N ARG A 397 -17.52 -45.19 7.47
CA ARG A 397 -17.91 -44.42 6.28
C ARG A 397 -16.76 -44.28 5.29
N PHE A 398 -15.56 -44.05 5.80
CA PHE A 398 -14.36 -43.88 4.97
C PHE A 398 -13.79 -45.23 4.54
N SER A 399 -13.79 -46.25 5.41
CA SER A 399 -13.21 -47.56 5.11
C SER A 399 -13.90 -48.27 3.94
N SER A 400 -15.24 -48.27 3.91
CA SER A 400 -15.99 -49.05 2.90
C SER A 400 -15.81 -48.51 1.47
N ILE A 401 -15.79 -47.18 1.31
CA ILE A 401 -15.67 -46.52 0.00
C ILE A 401 -14.23 -46.59 -0.49
N LEU A 402 -13.27 -46.27 0.38
CA LEU A 402 -11.85 -46.25 0.04
C LEU A 402 -11.31 -47.65 -0.27
N VAL A 403 -11.70 -48.66 0.52
CA VAL A 403 -11.33 -50.07 0.26
C VAL A 403 -11.94 -50.55 -1.06
N SER A 404 -13.19 -50.18 -1.38
CA SER A 404 -13.80 -50.52 -2.67
C SER A 404 -13.04 -49.90 -3.85
N GLU A 405 -12.69 -48.60 -3.77
CA GLU A 405 -11.95 -47.90 -4.83
C GLU A 405 -10.52 -48.44 -5.00
N ILE A 406 -9.84 -48.76 -3.89
CA ILE A 406 -8.51 -49.39 -3.91
C ILE A 406 -8.57 -50.79 -4.52
N LEU A 407 -9.54 -51.62 -4.12
CA LEU A 407 -9.70 -52.98 -4.64
C LEU A 407 -10.03 -53.00 -6.14
N ILE A 408 -10.86 -52.05 -6.61
CA ILE A 408 -11.18 -51.91 -8.04
C ILE A 408 -9.91 -51.55 -8.83
N LYS A 409 -9.13 -50.57 -8.36
CA LYS A 409 -7.88 -50.18 -9.04
C LYS A 409 -6.77 -51.23 -8.95
N ALA A 410 -6.67 -51.96 -7.84
CA ALA A 410 -5.78 -53.10 -7.68
C ALA A 410 -6.10 -54.18 -8.72
N LEU A 411 -7.39 -54.49 -8.88
CA LEU A 411 -7.90 -55.44 -9.87
C LEU A 411 -7.63 -54.96 -11.30
N GLU A 412 -7.75 -53.65 -11.58
CA GLU A 412 -7.43 -53.06 -12.89
C GLU A 412 -5.93 -53.12 -13.24
N GLN A 413 -5.03 -53.00 -12.26
CA GLN A 413 -3.58 -53.13 -12.49
C GLN A 413 -3.11 -54.59 -12.65
N GLU A 414 -3.70 -55.54 -11.90
CA GLU A 414 -3.40 -56.98 -11.99
C GLU A 414 -4.01 -57.66 -13.23
N LEU A 415 -4.93 -56.99 -13.93
CA LEU A 415 -5.53 -57.46 -15.17
C LEU A 415 -5.03 -56.67 -16.40
N PRO A 416 -3.75 -56.76 -16.81
CA PRO A 416 -3.36 -56.26 -18.11
C PRO A 416 -3.95 -57.19 -19.19
N GLY A 417 -5.18 -56.90 -19.63
CA GLY A 417 -5.72 -57.48 -20.87
C GLY A 417 -7.22 -57.74 -21.00
N ARG A 418 -8.08 -57.59 -19.97
CA ARG A 418 -9.53 -57.89 -20.14
C ARG A 418 -10.46 -57.09 -19.24
N VAL A 419 -10.70 -55.82 -19.53
CA VAL A 419 -12.02 -55.22 -19.31
C VAL A 419 -12.38 -54.31 -20.49
N LYS A 420 -12.93 -54.89 -21.54
CA LYS A 420 -13.80 -54.13 -22.46
C LYS A 420 -15.11 -53.90 -21.72
N SER A 421 -15.43 -52.63 -21.48
CA SER A 421 -16.78 -52.08 -21.26
C SER A 421 -17.68 -52.82 -20.29
N TRP A 422 -17.78 -52.31 -19.05
CA TRP A 422 -19.03 -52.41 -18.32
C TRP A 422 -19.65 -51.02 -18.20
N ASN A 423 -20.61 -50.75 -19.10
CA ASN A 423 -21.48 -49.57 -19.01
C ASN A 423 -22.47 -49.81 -17.88
N GLY A 424 -22.54 -48.83 -16.98
CA GLY A 424 -23.17 -48.95 -15.67
C GLY A 424 -24.63 -49.39 -15.65
N SER A 425 -24.99 -49.98 -14.53
CA SER A 425 -26.37 -49.98 -14.03
C SER A 425 -26.51 -48.87 -12.99
N ARG A 426 -27.17 -47.78 -13.40
CA ARG A 426 -27.82 -46.83 -12.49
C ARG A 426 -28.82 -47.61 -11.63
N HIS A 427 -28.74 -47.47 -10.31
CA HIS A 427 -29.89 -47.24 -9.43
C HIS A 427 -29.41 -46.65 -8.10
#